data_AF-A0AAF3EAR6-F1
#
_entry.id   AF-A0AAF3EAR6-F1
#
_cell.length_a   1.000
_cell.length_b   1.000
_cell.length_c   1.000
_cell.angle_alpha   90.00
_cell.angle_beta   90.00
_cell.angle_gamma   90.00
#
_symmetry.space_group_name_H-M   'P 1'
#
loop_
_entity.id
_entity.type
_entity.pdbx_description
1 polymer ?
#
loop_
_entity_poly.entity_id
_entity_poly.type
_entity_poly.pdbx_seq_one_letter_code
_entity_poly.pdbx_strand_id
1 'polypeptide(L)'
;MAHEARNPNVQLKEAGVLVDQGSEFTEHCSISYMTPWATVLAMSALYSLALLWFCKHGKKMCLPAPDTIFPYQKRLKAMKRELGKFLVDDVFIEITDDKLGQGAVGFVFKGFVYPRTQNRYKQKLAAAIKMSYPIPLKSMGLLEEACRMAKLEHSNIVALLAVSKLSFTAFRPLIVMEWLPGGSLAEYFREEIRRKEENERAPVFVRSIISILTQVGEALKYLHDSRDDRGQELTHGDVAARNVLLTSKHLDTCVAKLGDFGLPIDFGPRLPVPWLPPEIVCALDSNPVHRTECDVWMFGVLAWECVTLGAEPHYQRTIREIQACYREPDRGLTYPSACPAQLWSLILECLSEQHRRPRFLGPVDGSASALHKLRQLRHSFATSTHCLEAMPNEGHCTCAQHRCHIPLPSFGKDDK
;
A
#
# COMPACT_ATOMS: atom_id res chain seq x y z
N MET A 1 69.59 -44.86 14.23
CA MET A 1 68.45 -45.80 14.13
C MET A 1 67.90 -45.60 12.72
N ALA A 2 68.25 -46.41 11.71
CA ALA A 2 67.95 -47.84 11.51
C ALA A 2 66.43 -48.05 11.40
N HIS A 3 65.82 -48.61 10.34
CA HIS A 3 66.26 -49.24 9.07
C HIS A 3 65.41 -48.66 7.90
N GLU A 4 65.81 -48.61 6.61
CA GLU A 4 65.85 -49.70 5.59
C GLU A 4 64.52 -50.51 5.45
N ALA A 5 64.05 -50.95 4.27
CA ALA A 5 64.75 -51.16 2.98
C ALA A 5 63.86 -51.03 1.71
N ARG A 6 64.53 -50.78 0.56
CA ARG A 6 64.42 -51.37 -0.81
C ARG A 6 63.06 -51.96 -1.26
N ASN A 7 62.45 -51.61 -2.40
CA ASN A 7 62.94 -51.28 -3.78
C ASN A 7 63.54 -52.51 -4.55
N PRO A 8 63.60 -52.54 -5.89
CA PRO A 8 62.76 -53.40 -6.74
C PRO A 8 63.60 -54.38 -7.60
N ASN A 9 62.99 -55.12 -8.55
CA ASN A 9 63.42 -55.15 -9.99
C ASN A 9 62.80 -56.27 -10.85
N VAL A 10 62.67 -55.96 -12.16
CA VAL A 10 62.93 -56.81 -13.35
C VAL A 10 62.08 -58.09 -13.56
N GLN A 11 61.74 -58.57 -14.75
CA GLN A 11 61.49 -58.10 -16.13
C GLN A 11 61.38 -59.40 -16.99
N LEU A 12 60.77 -59.31 -18.18
CA LEU A 12 61.06 -60.09 -19.40
C LEU A 12 60.49 -61.51 -19.66
N LYS A 13 60.20 -61.71 -20.96
CA LYS A 13 60.08 -62.93 -21.79
C LYS A 13 58.82 -63.81 -21.65
N GLU A 14 58.34 -64.53 -22.67
CA GLU A 14 58.33 -64.47 -24.15
C GLU A 14 57.86 -65.87 -24.64
N ALA A 15 56.98 -65.91 -25.67
CA ALA A 15 56.80 -66.98 -26.67
C ALA A 15 56.40 -68.43 -26.28
N GLY A 16 55.67 -69.10 -27.22
CA GLY A 16 55.31 -70.54 -27.19
C GLY A 16 53.81 -70.80 -27.36
N VAL A 17 53.18 -70.78 -28.54
CA VAL A 17 53.27 -71.64 -29.76
C VAL A 17 52.37 -72.89 -29.72
N LEU A 18 51.32 -72.89 -30.57
CA LEU A 18 50.60 -73.96 -31.30
C LEU A 18 50.23 -75.27 -30.58
N VAL A 19 48.98 -75.76 -30.68
CA VAL A 19 48.48 -76.83 -31.60
C VAL A 19 47.03 -77.16 -31.16
N ASP A 20 46.02 -77.57 -31.96
CA ASP A 20 45.74 -77.58 -33.42
C ASP A 20 44.26 -78.06 -33.64
N GLN A 21 43.77 -78.10 -34.89
CA GLN A 21 42.57 -78.81 -35.41
C GLN A 21 41.14 -78.26 -35.15
N GLY A 22 40.31 -78.31 -36.21
CA GLY A 22 38.89 -78.71 -36.07
C GLY A 22 37.80 -77.75 -36.60
N SER A 23 37.42 -77.93 -37.88
CA SER A 23 36.05 -77.84 -38.44
C SER A 23 35.02 -76.80 -37.97
N GLU A 24 34.54 -76.01 -38.96
CA GLU A 24 33.13 -75.62 -39.20
C GLU A 24 32.23 -75.15 -38.02
N PHE A 25 31.74 -73.91 -38.10
CA PHE A 25 30.32 -73.65 -38.41
C PHE A 25 30.11 -72.18 -38.85
N THR A 26 29.16 -71.95 -39.76
CA THR A 26 28.78 -70.60 -40.21
C THR A 26 27.51 -70.13 -39.52
N GLU A 27 27.48 -68.89 -39.03
CA GLU A 27 26.23 -68.13 -38.83
C GLU A 27 26.37 -66.70 -39.35
N HIS A 28 25.30 -66.20 -39.97
CA HIS A 28 25.24 -64.88 -40.58
C HIS A 28 25.12 -63.76 -39.52
N CYS A 29 25.83 -62.65 -39.72
CA CYS A 29 25.43 -61.37 -39.15
C CYS A 29 25.56 -60.23 -40.17
N SER A 30 24.46 -59.93 -40.86
CA SER A 30 24.35 -58.83 -41.81
C SER A 30 24.22 -57.49 -41.08
N ILE A 31 25.34 -56.89 -40.68
CA ILE A 31 25.34 -55.56 -40.06
C ILE A 31 24.97 -54.52 -41.13
N SER A 32 23.70 -54.10 -41.14
CA SER A 32 23.19 -53.08 -42.05
C SER A 32 23.60 -51.69 -41.54
N TYR A 33 24.71 -51.16 -42.05
CA TYR A 33 25.15 -49.80 -41.73
C TYR A 33 24.21 -48.80 -42.41
N MET A 34 23.45 -48.03 -41.61
CA MET A 34 22.76 -46.85 -42.15
C MET A 34 23.81 -45.88 -42.70
N THR A 35 23.63 -45.44 -43.95
CA THR A 35 24.58 -44.52 -44.58
C THR A 35 24.65 -43.21 -43.81
N PRO A 36 25.80 -42.50 -43.79
CA PRO A 36 25.94 -41.22 -43.07
C PRO A 36 24.90 -40.16 -43.49
N TRP A 37 24.39 -40.25 -44.72
CA TRP A 37 23.31 -39.40 -45.20
C TRP A 37 21.95 -39.76 -44.60
N ALA A 38 21.65 -41.05 -44.39
CA ALA A 38 20.41 -41.47 -43.75
C ALA A 38 20.35 -41.04 -42.28
N THR A 39 21.48 -41.07 -41.55
CA THR A 39 21.54 -40.57 -40.17
C THR A 39 21.40 -39.05 -40.10
N VAL A 40 22.05 -38.29 -41.00
CA VAL A 40 21.88 -36.83 -41.09
C VAL A 40 20.42 -36.45 -41.41
N LEU A 41 19.77 -37.14 -42.35
CA LEU A 41 18.36 -36.91 -42.68
C LEU A 41 17.42 -37.25 -41.51
N ALA A 42 17.64 -38.39 -40.84
CA ALA A 42 16.86 -38.78 -39.66
C ALA A 42 17.01 -37.77 -38.51
N MET A 43 18.23 -37.33 -38.21
CA MET A 43 18.49 -36.33 -37.16
C MET A 43 17.92 -34.95 -37.53
N SER A 44 17.97 -34.56 -38.80
CA SER A 44 17.37 -33.30 -39.29
C SER A 44 15.84 -33.34 -39.23
N ALA A 45 15.23 -34.48 -39.53
CA ALA A 45 13.78 -34.70 -39.40
C ALA A 45 13.36 -34.68 -37.93
N LEU A 46 14.09 -35.37 -37.04
CA LEU A 46 13.85 -35.35 -35.59
C LEU A 46 14.01 -33.94 -35.00
N TYR A 47 15.02 -33.18 -35.43
CA TYR A 47 15.23 -31.79 -35.02
C TYR A 47 14.08 -30.88 -35.50
N SER A 48 13.63 -31.06 -36.75
CA SER A 48 12.49 -30.32 -37.31
C SER A 48 11.17 -30.67 -36.61
N LEU A 49 10.95 -31.94 -36.26
CA LEU A 49 9.81 -32.39 -35.46
C LEU A 49 9.87 -31.86 -34.03
N ALA A 50 11.05 -31.83 -33.41
CA ALA A 50 11.26 -31.23 -32.09
C ALA A 50 11.01 -29.72 -32.11
N LEU A 51 11.46 -29.00 -33.15
CA LEU A 51 11.15 -27.58 -33.37
C LEU A 51 9.64 -27.36 -33.57
N LEU A 52 8.97 -28.14 -34.42
CA LEU A 52 7.53 -28.05 -34.63
C LEU A 52 6.74 -28.35 -33.35
N TRP A 53 7.20 -29.34 -32.56
CA TRP A 53 6.65 -29.62 -31.24
C TRP A 53 6.88 -28.44 -30.29
N PHE A 54 8.06 -27.82 -30.28
CA PHE A 54 8.34 -26.61 -29.51
C PHE A 54 7.54 -25.38 -29.98
N CYS A 55 7.28 -25.22 -31.28
CA CYS A 55 6.43 -24.13 -31.78
C CYS A 55 4.95 -24.34 -31.45
N LYS A 56 4.49 -25.61 -31.43
CA LYS A 56 3.10 -26.00 -31.15
C LYS A 56 2.79 -26.08 -29.65
N HIS A 57 3.75 -26.54 -28.84
CA HIS A 57 3.61 -26.77 -27.39
C HIS A 57 4.41 -25.80 -26.52
N GLY A 58 5.43 -25.11 -27.04
CA GLY A 58 6.24 -24.13 -26.28
C GLY A 58 5.48 -22.87 -25.84
N LYS A 59 4.29 -22.61 -26.42
CA LYS A 59 3.30 -21.67 -25.83
C LYS A 59 2.78 -22.11 -24.45
N LYS A 60 3.08 -23.34 -24.02
CA LYS A 60 2.86 -23.89 -22.67
C LYS A 60 4.15 -24.12 -21.88
N MET A 61 5.31 -23.62 -22.32
CA MET A 61 6.48 -23.58 -21.47
C MET A 61 6.30 -22.44 -20.47
N CYS A 62 5.48 -22.71 -19.45
CA CYS A 62 5.34 -21.86 -18.29
C CYS A 62 6.72 -21.70 -17.67
N LEU A 63 7.26 -20.48 -17.69
CA LEU A 63 8.32 -20.10 -16.76
C LEU A 63 7.89 -20.56 -15.37
N PRO A 64 8.78 -21.18 -14.57
CA PRO A 64 8.45 -21.53 -13.19
C PRO A 64 8.12 -20.24 -12.45
N ALA A 65 6.82 -19.99 -12.27
CA ALA A 65 6.36 -18.93 -11.40
C ALA A 65 6.79 -19.33 -9.97
N PRO A 66 7.49 -18.46 -9.22
CA PRO A 66 7.81 -18.73 -7.82
C PRO A 66 6.62 -19.32 -7.08
N ASP A 67 6.83 -20.37 -6.27
CA ASP A 67 5.74 -21.14 -5.63
C ASP A 67 4.79 -20.25 -4.81
N THR A 68 5.32 -19.13 -4.29
CA THR A 68 4.59 -18.06 -3.60
C THR A 68 3.49 -17.38 -4.44
N ILE A 69 3.54 -17.47 -5.77
CA ILE A 69 2.56 -16.90 -6.71
C ILE A 69 1.42 -17.87 -7.00
N PHE A 70 1.65 -19.19 -6.90
CA PHE A 70 0.70 -20.22 -7.33
C PHE A 70 -0.72 -20.05 -6.75
N PRO A 71 -0.92 -19.76 -5.43
CA PRO A 71 -2.26 -19.54 -4.86
C PRO A 71 -3.00 -18.33 -5.45
N TYR A 72 -2.28 -17.34 -5.96
CA TYR A 72 -2.82 -16.03 -6.34
C TYR A 72 -3.03 -15.85 -7.84
N GLN A 73 -2.61 -16.81 -8.68
CA GLN A 73 -2.61 -16.68 -10.14
C GLN A 73 -3.95 -16.21 -10.75
N LYS A 74 -5.09 -16.69 -10.23
CA LYS A 74 -6.43 -16.28 -10.71
C LYS A 74 -6.74 -14.82 -10.38
N ARG A 75 -6.45 -14.37 -9.15
CA ARG A 75 -6.61 -12.97 -8.72
C ARG A 75 -5.67 -12.05 -9.49
N LEU A 76 -4.39 -12.42 -9.60
CA LEU A 76 -3.38 -11.66 -10.35
C LEU A 76 -3.76 -11.48 -11.83
N LYS A 77 -4.29 -12.52 -12.50
CA LYS A 77 -4.79 -12.39 -13.88
C LYS A 77 -5.99 -11.42 -14.00
N ALA A 78 -6.87 -11.40 -13.00
CA ALA A 78 -8.00 -10.46 -12.98
C ALA A 78 -7.54 -9.01 -12.78
N MET A 79 -6.73 -8.76 -11.75
CA MET A 79 -6.18 -7.43 -11.44
C MET A 79 -5.30 -6.89 -12.58
N LYS A 80 -4.51 -7.75 -13.25
CA LYS A 80 -3.71 -7.35 -14.43
C LYS A 80 -4.57 -6.83 -15.59
N ARG A 81 -5.77 -7.39 -15.77
CA ARG A 81 -6.72 -6.95 -16.80
C ARG A 81 -7.36 -5.61 -16.43
N GLU A 82 -7.77 -5.47 -15.18
CA GLU A 82 -8.36 -4.25 -14.61
C GLU A 82 -7.40 -3.06 -14.63
N LEU A 83 -6.15 -3.28 -14.21
CA LEU A 83 -5.08 -2.28 -14.21
C LEU A 83 -4.44 -2.06 -15.61
N GLY A 84 -4.96 -2.69 -16.67
CA GLY A 84 -4.34 -2.70 -17.99
C GLY A 84 -4.08 -1.33 -18.61
N LYS A 85 -4.88 -0.31 -18.25
CA LYS A 85 -4.68 1.10 -18.67
C LYS A 85 -3.49 1.77 -17.97
N PHE A 86 -3.13 1.33 -16.77
CA PHE A 86 -2.03 1.87 -15.95
C PHE A 86 -0.70 1.09 -16.08
N LEU A 87 -0.69 -0.08 -16.71
CA LEU A 87 0.52 -0.91 -16.80
C LEU A 87 1.61 -0.24 -17.66
N VAL A 88 2.75 0.04 -17.04
CA VAL A 88 3.98 0.55 -17.68
C VAL A 88 5.16 -0.41 -17.48
N ASP A 89 6.07 -0.44 -18.43
CA ASP A 89 7.38 -1.10 -18.23
C ASP A 89 8.19 -0.33 -17.19
N ASP A 90 8.92 -1.07 -16.35
CA ASP A 90 9.64 -0.53 -15.20
C ASP A 90 10.75 0.48 -15.58
N VAL A 91 11.25 0.43 -16.81
CA VAL A 91 12.15 1.46 -17.39
C VAL A 91 11.52 2.86 -17.48
N PHE A 92 10.18 2.96 -17.39
CA PHE A 92 9.45 4.23 -17.33
C PHE A 92 9.20 4.72 -15.90
N ILE A 93 9.75 4.04 -14.88
CA ILE A 93 9.63 4.37 -13.47
C ILE A 93 11.03 4.61 -12.91
N GLU A 94 11.30 5.84 -12.49
CA GLU A 94 12.56 6.24 -11.89
C GLU A 94 12.35 6.47 -10.39
N ILE A 95 12.93 5.64 -9.52
CA ILE A 95 12.88 5.80 -8.06
C ILE A 95 14.09 6.64 -7.63
N THR A 96 13.89 7.58 -6.71
CA THR A 96 14.98 8.35 -6.07
C THR A 96 15.21 7.87 -4.64
N ASP A 97 16.37 8.20 -4.06
CA ASP A 97 16.72 7.86 -2.67
C ASP A 97 15.89 8.64 -1.62
N ASP A 98 15.10 9.62 -2.05
CA ASP A 98 14.14 10.38 -1.24
C ASP A 98 13.00 9.47 -0.75
N LYS A 99 13.23 8.74 0.35
CA LYS A 99 12.20 7.98 1.07
C LYS A 99 11.19 8.93 1.73
N LEU A 100 9.96 8.94 1.23
CA LEU A 100 8.85 9.75 1.76
C LEU A 100 8.18 9.09 2.97
N GLY A 101 8.18 7.76 3.07
CA GLY A 101 7.50 7.08 4.16
C GLY A 101 7.71 5.58 4.24
N GLN A 102 7.24 4.99 5.34
CA GLN A 102 7.20 3.56 5.58
C GLN A 102 5.96 3.21 6.40
N GLY A 103 5.18 2.23 5.93
CA GLY A 103 3.96 1.78 6.56
C GLY A 103 3.93 0.25 6.75
N ALA A 104 2.74 -0.27 7.07
CA ALA A 104 2.51 -1.71 7.26
C ALA A 104 2.55 -2.53 5.96
N VAL A 105 2.31 -1.88 4.80
CA VAL A 105 2.34 -2.52 3.47
C VAL A 105 3.75 -2.53 2.88
N GLY A 106 4.55 -1.49 3.15
CA GLY A 106 5.90 -1.34 2.58
C GLY A 106 6.42 0.09 2.69
N PHE A 107 7.05 0.57 1.62
CA PHE A 107 7.77 1.85 1.57
C PHE A 107 7.17 2.78 0.52
N VAL A 108 7.31 4.09 0.74
CA VAL A 108 6.98 5.13 -0.25
C VAL A 108 8.22 5.95 -0.53
N PHE A 109 8.57 6.10 -1.80
CA PHE A 109 9.68 6.91 -2.29
C PHE A 109 9.17 8.00 -3.22
N LYS A 110 9.91 9.08 -3.33
CA LYS A 110 9.73 10.05 -4.41
C LYS A 110 10.39 9.51 -5.67
N GLY A 111 9.90 9.93 -6.82
CA GLY A 111 10.50 9.58 -8.08
C GLY A 111 9.80 10.23 -9.25
N PHE A 112 9.95 9.61 -10.42
CA PHE A 112 9.35 10.07 -11.65
C PHE A 112 8.75 8.92 -12.44
N VAL A 113 7.77 9.24 -13.28
CA VAL A 113 7.16 8.29 -14.20
C VAL A 113 6.87 8.91 -15.55
N TYR A 114 6.97 8.10 -16.61
CA TYR A 114 6.37 8.39 -17.91
C TYR A 114 5.07 7.58 -18.00
N PRO A 115 3.92 8.14 -17.62
CA PRO A 115 2.66 7.40 -17.61
C PRO A 115 2.22 7.09 -19.03
N ARG A 116 1.26 6.18 -19.15
CA ARG A 116 0.70 5.77 -20.45
C ARG A 116 -0.29 6.82 -20.99
N THR A 117 0.24 7.94 -21.50
CA THR A 117 -0.53 9.02 -22.11
C THR A 117 -1.15 8.61 -23.45
N GLN A 118 -2.33 9.13 -23.77
CA GLN A 118 -2.86 9.09 -25.14
C GLN A 118 -2.14 10.10 -26.06
N ASN A 119 -1.62 11.18 -25.49
CA ASN A 119 -0.81 12.16 -26.22
C ASN A 119 0.58 11.60 -26.57
N ARG A 120 1.07 11.96 -27.77
CA ARG A 120 2.36 11.52 -28.33
C ARG A 120 3.59 11.94 -27.49
N TYR A 121 3.45 12.97 -26.67
CA TYR A 121 4.51 13.46 -25.79
C TYR A 121 4.49 12.69 -24.46
N LYS A 122 5.50 11.83 -24.25
CA LYS A 122 5.75 11.18 -22.97
C LYS A 122 6.27 12.22 -21.97
N GLN A 123 5.38 12.89 -21.25
CA GLN A 123 5.78 13.82 -20.20
C GLN A 123 6.29 13.05 -18.98
N LYS A 124 7.47 13.44 -18.48
CA LYS A 124 7.99 12.97 -17.18
C LYS A 124 7.22 13.69 -16.07
N LEU A 125 6.55 12.94 -15.20
CA LEU A 125 5.83 13.48 -14.04
C LEU A 125 6.55 13.10 -12.75
N ALA A 126 6.61 14.01 -11.79
CA ALA A 126 7.02 13.70 -10.42
C ALA A 126 5.93 12.87 -9.73
N ALA A 127 6.34 11.83 -8.99
CA ALA A 127 5.43 10.81 -8.48
C ALA A 127 5.84 10.27 -7.11
N ALA A 128 4.84 9.78 -6.37
CA ALA A 128 5.02 8.99 -5.17
C ALA A 128 4.93 7.50 -5.53
N ILE A 129 5.98 6.73 -5.22
CA ILE A 129 6.15 5.35 -5.65
C ILE A 129 6.05 4.45 -4.41
N LYS A 130 4.95 3.70 -4.30
CA LYS A 130 4.68 2.78 -3.18
C LYS A 130 5.07 1.37 -3.61
N MET A 131 5.95 0.73 -2.83
CA MET A 131 6.42 -0.64 -3.01
C MET A 131 6.05 -1.47 -1.79
N SER A 132 5.56 -2.70 -1.98
CA SER A 132 5.25 -3.58 -0.85
C SER A 132 6.53 -4.20 -0.26
N TYR A 133 6.47 -4.64 0.99
CA TYR A 133 7.40 -5.67 1.47
C TYR A 133 7.28 -6.93 0.59
N PRO A 134 8.34 -7.76 0.48
CA PRO A 134 8.33 -9.01 -0.29
C PRO A 134 7.54 -10.14 0.43
N ILE A 135 6.36 -9.80 0.94
CA ILE A 135 5.44 -10.69 1.66
C ILE A 135 4.20 -10.84 0.76
N PRO A 136 3.85 -12.05 0.28
CA PRO A 136 2.77 -12.25 -0.71
C PRO A 136 1.45 -11.55 -0.36
N LEU A 137 1.09 -11.53 0.92
CA LEU A 137 -0.11 -10.91 1.44
C LEU A 137 -0.10 -9.37 1.32
N LYS A 138 1.05 -8.73 1.59
CA LYS A 138 1.24 -7.28 1.38
C LYS A 138 1.36 -6.92 -0.10
N SER A 139 2.00 -7.78 -0.90
CA SER A 139 2.02 -7.68 -2.35
C SER A 139 0.61 -7.71 -2.95
N MET A 140 -0.24 -8.64 -2.52
CA MET A 140 -1.64 -8.70 -2.93
C MET A 140 -2.43 -7.47 -2.49
N GLY A 141 -2.29 -7.05 -1.22
CA GLY A 141 -2.97 -5.85 -0.69
C GLY A 141 -2.64 -4.58 -1.47
N LEU A 142 -1.39 -4.38 -1.89
CA LEU A 142 -0.98 -3.22 -2.69
C LEU A 142 -1.57 -3.22 -4.11
N LEU A 143 -1.81 -4.40 -4.69
CA LEU A 143 -2.51 -4.51 -5.99
C LEU A 143 -4.02 -4.30 -5.86
N GLU A 144 -4.62 -4.73 -4.75
CA GLU A 144 -6.03 -4.51 -4.44
C GLU A 144 -6.32 -3.05 -4.04
N GLU A 145 -5.33 -2.36 -3.49
CA GLU A 145 -5.27 -0.89 -3.39
C GLU A 145 -5.28 -0.23 -4.77
N ALA A 146 -4.36 -0.61 -5.66
CA ALA A 146 -4.32 -0.08 -7.02
C ALA A 146 -5.62 -0.31 -7.80
N CYS A 147 -6.23 -1.50 -7.71
CA CYS A 147 -7.51 -1.77 -8.39
C CYS A 147 -8.64 -0.88 -7.91
N ARG A 148 -8.67 -0.49 -6.62
CA ARG A 148 -9.67 0.46 -6.11
C ARG A 148 -9.37 1.88 -6.58
N MET A 149 -8.13 2.34 -6.47
CA MET A 149 -7.72 3.66 -6.99
C MET A 149 -7.96 3.79 -8.51
N ALA A 150 -7.83 2.71 -9.27
CA ALA A 150 -8.04 2.66 -10.72
C ALA A 150 -9.48 2.99 -11.18
N LYS A 151 -10.45 2.92 -10.27
CA LYS A 151 -11.88 3.24 -10.45
C LYS A 151 -12.25 4.66 -10.00
N LEU A 152 -11.36 5.38 -9.32
CA LEU A 152 -11.64 6.67 -8.69
C LEU A 152 -10.97 7.82 -9.46
N GLU A 153 -11.72 8.88 -9.72
CA GLU A 153 -11.27 10.10 -10.40
C GLU A 153 -11.99 11.31 -9.79
N HIS A 154 -11.31 12.02 -8.88
CA HIS A 154 -11.86 13.17 -8.17
C HIS A 154 -10.75 14.14 -7.75
N SER A 155 -11.03 15.45 -7.73
CA SER A 155 -10.04 16.51 -7.40
C SER A 155 -9.41 16.34 -6.02
N ASN A 156 -10.15 15.76 -5.08
CA ASN A 156 -9.74 15.57 -3.69
C ASN A 156 -9.41 14.10 -3.36
N ILE A 157 -9.07 13.30 -4.39
CA ILE A 157 -8.57 11.93 -4.26
C ILE A 157 -7.19 11.84 -4.93
N VAL A 158 -6.25 11.14 -4.29
CA VAL A 158 -4.91 10.89 -4.86
C VAL A 158 -5.03 9.98 -6.08
N ALA A 159 -4.61 10.47 -7.24
CA ALA A 159 -4.67 9.75 -8.50
C ALA A 159 -3.58 8.66 -8.62
N LEU A 160 -3.98 7.48 -9.09
CA LEU A 160 -3.07 6.46 -9.59
C LEU A 160 -2.57 6.86 -10.99
N LEU A 161 -1.26 6.95 -11.19
CA LEU A 161 -0.63 7.30 -12.47
C LEU A 161 -0.19 6.07 -13.26
N ALA A 162 0.36 5.06 -12.59
CA ALA A 162 0.88 3.86 -13.22
C ALA A 162 1.02 2.67 -12.25
N VAL A 163 1.17 1.47 -12.82
CA VAL A 163 1.50 0.24 -12.10
C VAL A 163 2.59 -0.50 -12.87
N SER A 164 3.63 -0.96 -12.18
CA SER A 164 4.73 -1.73 -12.75
C SER A 164 4.25 -3.05 -13.39
N LYS A 165 4.83 -3.45 -14.53
CA LYS A 165 4.62 -4.79 -15.09
C LYS A 165 5.31 -5.89 -14.28
N LEU A 166 6.46 -5.62 -13.64
CA LEU A 166 7.10 -6.55 -12.69
C LEU A 166 6.19 -6.94 -11.51
N SER A 167 5.19 -6.12 -11.17
CA SER A 167 4.12 -6.49 -10.23
C SER A 167 3.42 -7.80 -10.57
N PHE A 168 3.34 -8.17 -11.85
CA PHE A 168 2.64 -9.36 -12.34
C PHE A 168 3.55 -10.44 -12.94
N THR A 169 4.78 -10.09 -13.35
CA THR A 169 5.74 -11.06 -13.91
C THR A 169 6.76 -11.56 -12.89
N ALA A 170 7.18 -10.70 -11.96
CA ALA A 170 8.12 -11.02 -10.89
C ALA A 170 7.49 -10.94 -9.48
N PHE A 171 6.20 -10.61 -9.39
CA PHE A 171 5.44 -10.41 -8.14
C PHE A 171 6.15 -9.48 -7.15
N ARG A 172 6.63 -8.35 -7.68
CA ARG A 172 7.14 -7.20 -6.91
C ARG A 172 6.22 -5.99 -7.16
N PRO A 173 5.09 -5.86 -6.44
CA PRO A 173 4.16 -4.77 -6.68
C PRO A 173 4.75 -3.40 -6.41
N LEU A 174 4.66 -2.57 -7.42
CA LEU A 174 5.03 -1.17 -7.39
C LEU A 174 3.91 -0.38 -8.06
N ILE A 175 3.33 0.55 -7.31
CA ILE A 175 2.26 1.45 -7.76
C ILE A 175 2.78 2.88 -7.71
N VAL A 176 2.34 3.69 -8.67
CA VAL A 176 2.82 5.06 -8.85
C VAL A 176 1.63 6.00 -8.77
N MET A 177 1.71 6.96 -7.87
CA MET A 177 0.66 7.94 -7.56
C MET A 177 1.17 9.35 -7.83
N GLU A 178 0.27 10.32 -7.94
CA GLU A 178 0.66 11.73 -7.98
C GLU A 178 1.48 12.12 -6.73
N TRP A 179 2.52 12.93 -6.91
CA TRP A 179 3.31 13.46 -5.80
C TRP A 179 2.70 14.80 -5.32
N LEU A 180 2.51 14.90 -4.00
CA LEU A 180 1.92 16.06 -3.34
C LEU A 180 2.99 16.68 -2.41
N PRO A 181 3.56 17.86 -2.76
CA PRO A 181 4.76 18.38 -2.10
C PRO A 181 4.49 19.02 -0.73
N GLY A 182 3.22 19.19 -0.34
CA GLY A 182 2.86 19.60 1.02
C GLY A 182 2.97 18.48 2.06
N GLY A 183 3.21 17.23 1.64
CA GLY A 183 3.28 16.08 2.53
C GLY A 183 1.89 15.64 3.03
N SER A 184 1.87 14.85 4.12
CA SER A 184 0.63 14.52 4.82
C SER A 184 0.22 15.61 5.82
N LEU A 185 -1.07 15.72 6.15
CA LEU A 185 -1.56 16.67 7.14
C LEU A 185 -1.01 16.36 8.55
N ALA A 186 -0.86 15.08 8.90
CA ALA A 186 -0.18 14.66 10.13
C ALA A 186 1.33 15.03 10.15
N GLU A 187 1.99 15.02 8.99
CA GLU A 187 3.37 15.52 8.85
C GLU A 187 3.42 17.05 8.97
N TYR A 188 2.50 17.78 8.34
CA TYR A 188 2.36 19.23 8.52
C TYR A 188 2.22 19.58 10.01
N PHE A 189 1.32 18.94 10.75
CA PHE A 189 1.16 19.17 12.19
C PHE A 189 2.41 18.82 13.00
N ARG A 190 3.15 17.77 12.62
CA ARG A 190 4.40 17.40 13.29
C ARG A 190 5.53 18.40 13.03
N GLU A 191 5.78 18.72 11.78
CA GLU A 191 6.96 19.47 11.33
C GLU A 191 6.76 20.99 11.40
N GLU A 192 5.59 21.50 11.02
CA GLU A 192 5.33 22.95 10.95
C GLU A 192 4.71 23.51 12.24
N ILE A 193 4.06 22.67 13.06
CA ILE A 193 3.46 23.09 14.32
C ILE A 193 4.23 22.56 15.52
N ARG A 194 4.29 21.23 15.73
CA ARG A 194 4.77 20.67 17.00
C ARG A 194 6.28 20.73 17.20
N ARG A 195 7.07 20.63 16.13
CA ARG A 195 8.55 20.70 16.19
C ARG A 195 9.12 22.12 16.23
N LYS A 196 8.38 23.11 15.74
CA LYS A 196 8.80 24.51 15.76
C LYS A 196 8.54 25.15 17.12
N GLU A 197 9.40 26.10 17.49
CA GLU A 197 9.14 26.99 18.62
C GLU A 197 7.89 27.85 18.35
N GLU A 198 7.22 28.32 19.40
CA GLU A 198 5.91 28.97 19.29
C GLU A 198 5.94 30.27 18.45
N ASN A 199 7.04 31.02 18.56
CA ASN A 199 7.38 32.20 17.77
C ASN A 199 7.62 31.92 16.27
N GLU A 200 7.96 30.70 15.88
CA GLU A 200 8.22 30.29 14.49
C GLU A 200 7.02 29.64 13.80
N ARG A 201 5.96 29.33 14.55
CA ARG A 201 4.75 28.67 14.03
C ARG A 201 3.94 29.65 13.19
N ALA A 202 3.64 29.26 11.95
CA ALA A 202 2.63 29.94 11.17
C ALA A 202 1.25 29.72 11.81
N PRO A 203 0.41 30.76 11.97
CA PRO A 203 -0.92 30.62 12.55
C PRO A 203 -1.80 29.70 11.70
N VAL A 204 -2.43 28.70 12.33
CA VAL A 204 -3.40 27.83 11.66
C VAL A 204 -4.80 28.36 11.91
N PHE A 205 -5.38 29.00 10.89
CA PHE A 205 -6.73 29.54 10.98
C PHE A 205 -7.79 28.46 10.87
N VAL A 206 -8.89 28.62 11.61
CA VAL A 206 -10.03 27.68 11.55
C VAL A 206 -10.63 27.61 10.14
N ARG A 207 -10.65 28.72 9.38
CA ARG A 207 -11.11 28.74 7.98
C ARG A 207 -10.32 27.77 7.09
N SER A 208 -9.02 27.63 7.32
CA SER A 208 -8.13 26.74 6.56
C SER A 208 -8.44 25.27 6.88
N ILE A 209 -8.63 24.95 8.15
CA ILE A 209 -9.06 23.61 8.59
C ILE A 209 -10.45 23.26 8.07
N ILE A 210 -11.42 24.17 8.12
CA ILE A 210 -12.76 23.94 7.54
C ILE A 210 -12.66 23.71 6.02
N SER A 211 -11.78 24.43 5.32
CA SER A 211 -11.52 24.20 3.88
C SER A 211 -10.99 22.78 3.61
N ILE A 212 -9.99 22.32 4.38
CA ILE A 212 -9.42 20.98 4.27
C ILE A 212 -10.49 19.90 4.58
N LEU A 213 -11.25 20.06 5.67
CA LEU A 213 -12.31 19.14 6.05
C LEU A 213 -13.45 19.11 5.00
N THR A 214 -13.79 20.25 4.41
CA THR A 214 -14.76 20.32 3.29
C THR A 214 -14.26 19.50 2.10
N GLN A 215 -12.98 19.67 1.72
CA GLN A 215 -12.35 18.95 0.61
C GLN A 215 -12.31 17.43 0.81
N VAL A 216 -11.99 16.97 2.02
CA VAL A 216 -12.08 15.54 2.38
C VAL A 216 -13.54 15.07 2.37
N GLY A 217 -14.50 15.91 2.79
CA GLY A 217 -15.93 15.62 2.70
C GLY A 217 -16.46 15.46 1.27
N GLU A 218 -15.97 16.24 0.30
CA GLU A 218 -16.28 16.03 -1.13
C GLU A 218 -15.70 14.68 -1.62
N ALA A 219 -14.48 14.33 -1.22
CA ALA A 219 -13.87 13.04 -1.56
C ALA A 219 -14.65 11.84 -0.99
N LEU A 220 -15.08 11.91 0.28
CA LEU A 220 -15.91 10.88 0.89
C LEU A 220 -17.30 10.82 0.26
N LYS A 221 -17.92 11.95 -0.09
CA LYS A 221 -19.17 11.96 -0.86
C LYS A 221 -19.02 11.23 -2.20
N TYR A 222 -17.99 11.54 -2.97
CA TYR A 222 -17.71 10.88 -4.26
C TYR A 222 -17.49 9.36 -4.08
N LEU A 223 -16.75 8.97 -3.04
CA LEU A 223 -16.51 7.56 -2.73
C LEU A 223 -17.80 6.84 -2.34
N HIS A 224 -18.62 7.45 -1.48
CA HIS A 224 -19.90 6.89 -1.02
C HIS A 224 -20.97 6.84 -2.13
N ASP A 225 -20.88 7.70 -3.16
CA ASP A 225 -21.71 7.66 -4.37
C ASP A 225 -21.25 6.59 -5.38
N SER A 226 -19.96 6.25 -5.35
CA SER A 226 -19.39 5.16 -6.14
C SER A 226 -19.88 3.78 -5.67
N ARG A 227 -19.85 2.79 -6.57
CA ARG A 227 -20.31 1.41 -6.28
C ARG A 227 -19.23 0.39 -6.61
N ASP A 228 -19.16 -0.68 -5.82
CA ASP A 228 -18.30 -1.84 -6.08
C ASP A 228 -18.92 -2.80 -7.12
N ASP A 229 -18.20 -3.86 -7.47
CA ASP A 229 -18.65 -4.86 -8.46
C ASP A 229 -19.86 -5.69 -7.99
N ARG A 230 -20.32 -5.49 -6.75
CA ARG A 230 -21.51 -6.11 -6.13
C ARG A 230 -22.66 -5.10 -5.93
N GLY A 231 -22.48 -3.84 -6.34
CA GLY A 231 -23.45 -2.77 -6.15
C GLY A 231 -23.48 -2.17 -4.73
N GLN A 232 -22.46 -2.41 -3.91
CA GLN A 232 -22.33 -1.82 -2.56
C GLN A 232 -21.62 -0.46 -2.63
N GLU A 233 -21.93 0.44 -1.70
CA GLU A 233 -21.25 1.74 -1.58
C GLU A 233 -19.76 1.53 -1.26
N LEU A 234 -18.86 2.26 -1.92
CA LEU A 234 -17.44 2.18 -1.58
C LEU A 234 -17.16 2.91 -0.26
N THR A 235 -16.23 2.35 0.52
CA THR A 235 -15.74 2.91 1.79
C THR A 235 -14.24 3.13 1.73
N HIS A 236 -13.73 4.11 2.48
CA HIS A 236 -12.29 4.34 2.59
C HIS A 236 -11.64 3.32 3.52
N GLY A 237 -12.18 3.17 4.73
CA GLY A 237 -11.71 2.20 5.73
C GLY A 237 -10.55 2.67 6.61
N ASP A 238 -9.80 3.72 6.21
CA ASP A 238 -8.73 4.34 7.02
C ASP A 238 -8.69 5.88 6.89
N VAL A 239 -9.72 6.61 7.33
CA VAL A 239 -9.73 8.10 7.25
C VAL A 239 -8.99 8.68 8.47
N ALA A 240 -7.88 9.37 8.24
CA ALA A 240 -7.03 9.94 9.29
C ALA A 240 -6.12 11.05 8.73
N ALA A 241 -5.57 11.93 9.57
CA ALA A 241 -4.70 13.03 9.13
C ALA A 241 -3.42 12.55 8.41
N ARG A 242 -2.94 11.32 8.70
CA ARG A 242 -1.84 10.67 7.98
C ARG A 242 -2.15 10.39 6.50
N ASN A 243 -3.42 10.25 6.15
CA ASN A 243 -3.89 9.84 4.82
C ASN A 243 -4.48 11.01 4.03
N VAL A 244 -4.53 12.21 4.61
CA VAL A 244 -4.83 13.45 3.89
C VAL A 244 -3.50 14.07 3.42
N LEU A 245 -3.30 14.17 2.12
CA LEU A 245 -2.12 14.74 1.49
C LEU A 245 -2.40 16.15 0.94
N LEU A 246 -1.41 17.05 0.96
CA LEU A 246 -1.57 18.46 0.61
C LEU A 246 -0.76 18.84 -0.64
N THR A 247 -1.32 19.62 -1.56
CA THR A 247 -0.56 20.16 -2.71
C THR A 247 0.49 21.21 -2.32
N SER A 248 0.41 21.78 -1.12
CA SER A 248 1.33 22.77 -0.58
C SER A 248 1.18 22.87 0.94
N LYS A 249 2.22 23.36 1.64
CA LYS A 249 2.16 23.66 3.07
C LYS A 249 1.35 24.94 3.39
N HIS A 250 1.04 25.77 2.39
CA HIS A 250 0.21 26.97 2.58
C HIS A 250 -1.28 26.62 2.69
N LEU A 251 -1.75 26.30 3.91
CA LEU A 251 -3.08 25.73 4.15
C LEU A 251 -4.26 26.53 3.56
N ASP A 252 -4.19 27.86 3.52
CA ASP A 252 -5.24 28.72 2.94
C ASP A 252 -5.41 28.55 1.42
N THR A 253 -4.40 28.01 0.72
CA THR A 253 -4.39 27.84 -0.75
C THR A 253 -4.17 26.40 -1.20
N CYS A 254 -3.92 25.47 -0.26
CA CYS A 254 -3.66 24.08 -0.59
C CYS A 254 -4.92 23.34 -1.03
N VAL A 255 -4.74 22.37 -1.91
CA VAL A 255 -5.75 21.34 -2.18
C VAL A 255 -5.42 20.13 -1.33
N ALA A 256 -6.40 19.68 -0.54
CA ALA A 256 -6.31 18.46 0.25
C ALA A 256 -6.85 17.29 -0.57
N LYS A 257 -6.11 16.18 -0.59
CA LYS A 257 -6.48 14.94 -1.27
C LYS A 257 -6.43 13.75 -0.31
N LEU A 258 -7.50 12.96 -0.30
CA LEU A 258 -7.55 11.71 0.44
C LEU A 258 -6.77 10.62 -0.33
N GLY A 259 -5.84 9.97 0.36
CA GLY A 259 -4.97 8.91 -0.15
C GLY A 259 -4.88 7.75 0.83
N ASP A 260 -3.93 6.84 0.58
CA ASP A 260 -3.84 5.50 1.16
C ASP A 260 -5.18 4.74 1.12
N PHE A 261 -5.54 4.41 -0.12
CA PHE A 261 -6.46 3.35 -0.52
C PHE A 261 -6.45 2.12 0.42
N GLY A 262 -5.33 1.71 1.02
CA GLY A 262 -5.20 0.41 1.71
C GLY A 262 -6.28 0.09 2.74
N LEU A 263 -7.31 -0.69 2.35
CA LEU A 263 -8.15 -1.39 3.32
C LEU A 263 -7.22 -2.30 4.14
N PRO A 264 -7.40 -2.42 5.46
CA PRO A 264 -6.71 -3.42 6.27
C PRO A 264 -7.16 -4.83 5.90
N ILE A 265 -6.66 -5.33 4.76
CA ILE A 265 -7.00 -6.65 4.17
C ILE A 265 -6.59 -7.81 5.11
N ASP A 266 -5.70 -7.53 6.07
CA ASP A 266 -5.49 -8.36 7.24
C ASP A 266 -6.02 -7.63 8.50
N PHE A 267 -6.99 -8.24 9.18
CA PHE A 267 -7.35 -7.95 10.57
C PHE A 267 -6.27 -8.44 11.55
N GLY A 268 -5.00 -8.12 11.23
CA GLY A 268 -3.85 -8.42 12.06
C GLY A 268 -3.69 -7.43 13.22
N PRO A 269 -2.64 -7.60 14.05
CA PRO A 269 -2.49 -6.91 15.35
C PRO A 269 -2.10 -5.41 15.25
N ARG A 270 -2.46 -4.70 14.16
CA ARG A 270 -2.11 -3.29 13.91
C ARG A 270 -3.23 -2.52 13.20
N LEU A 271 -4.48 -2.81 13.53
CA LEU A 271 -5.60 -1.95 13.14
C LEU A 271 -5.46 -0.57 13.81
N PRO A 272 -5.89 0.52 13.16
CA PRO A 272 -5.79 1.88 13.71
C PRO A 272 -6.90 2.14 14.75
N VAL A 273 -6.93 1.33 15.82
CA VAL A 273 -8.02 1.30 16.82
C VAL A 273 -8.47 2.69 17.30
N PRO A 274 -7.59 3.68 17.59
CA PRO A 274 -8.03 5.01 18.02
C PRO A 274 -8.85 5.82 17.00
N TRP A 275 -8.86 5.42 15.72
CA TRP A 275 -9.71 6.02 14.68
C TRP A 275 -10.97 5.19 14.42
N LEU A 276 -10.99 3.91 14.78
CA LEU A 276 -12.07 3.00 14.40
C LEU A 276 -13.33 3.20 15.25
N PRO A 277 -14.53 3.03 14.67
CA PRO A 277 -15.78 3.18 15.40
C PRO A 277 -16.09 1.97 16.30
N PRO A 278 -17.02 2.12 17.27
CA PRO A 278 -17.39 1.06 18.19
C PRO A 278 -17.83 -0.23 17.51
N GLU A 279 -18.63 -0.16 16.43
CA GLU A 279 -19.12 -1.34 15.72
C GLU A 279 -18.02 -2.14 15.00
N ILE A 280 -16.86 -1.54 14.71
CA ILE A 280 -15.70 -2.25 14.17
C ILE A 280 -14.85 -2.80 15.32
N VAL A 281 -14.56 -1.97 16.35
CA VAL A 281 -13.69 -2.35 17.49
C VAL A 281 -14.32 -3.40 18.41
N CYS A 282 -15.65 -3.49 18.48
CA CYS A 282 -16.34 -4.55 19.22
C CYS A 282 -16.54 -5.85 18.40
N ALA A 283 -16.22 -5.86 17.11
CA ALA A 283 -16.43 -7.00 16.21
C ALA A 283 -15.14 -7.52 15.56
N LEU A 284 -13.97 -7.15 16.11
CA LEU A 284 -12.64 -7.52 15.58
C LEU A 284 -12.46 -9.03 15.37
N ASP A 285 -12.95 -9.85 16.30
CA ASP A 285 -12.87 -11.31 16.23
C ASP A 285 -13.84 -11.94 15.21
N SER A 286 -14.70 -11.14 14.57
CA SER A 286 -15.82 -11.59 13.72
C SER A 286 -15.81 -11.01 12.31
N ASN A 287 -14.63 -10.58 11.80
CA ASN A 287 -14.43 -10.04 10.44
C ASN A 287 -15.40 -8.87 10.13
N PRO A 288 -15.19 -7.70 10.76
CA PRO A 288 -16.14 -6.61 10.76
C PRO A 288 -16.30 -5.97 9.37
N VAL A 289 -17.55 -5.67 8.99
CA VAL A 289 -17.88 -5.08 7.69
C VAL A 289 -17.85 -3.55 7.79
N HIS A 290 -16.89 -2.92 7.11
CA HIS A 290 -16.85 -1.48 6.97
C HIS A 290 -18.06 -0.98 6.15
N ARG A 291 -18.66 0.13 6.60
CA ARG A 291 -19.78 0.83 5.96
C ARG A 291 -19.48 2.32 5.84
N THR A 292 -20.27 3.04 5.07
CA THR A 292 -20.11 4.48 4.85
C THR A 292 -20.21 5.28 6.17
N GLU A 293 -21.00 4.81 7.14
CA GLU A 293 -21.04 5.40 8.50
C GLU A 293 -19.75 5.20 9.31
N CYS A 294 -18.92 4.22 8.98
CA CYS A 294 -17.62 4.02 9.64
C CYS A 294 -16.62 5.10 9.18
N ASP A 295 -16.64 5.47 7.90
CA ASP A 295 -15.86 6.60 7.38
C ASP A 295 -16.29 7.93 8.00
N VAL A 296 -17.58 8.10 8.34
CA VAL A 296 -18.07 9.30 9.05
C VAL A 296 -17.48 9.41 10.45
N TRP A 297 -17.41 8.31 11.20
CA TRP A 297 -16.75 8.32 12.52
C TRP A 297 -15.26 8.66 12.39
N MET A 298 -14.55 7.99 11.48
CA MET A 298 -13.13 8.26 11.22
C MET A 298 -12.90 9.71 10.76
N PHE A 299 -13.84 10.30 10.00
CA PHE A 299 -13.83 11.72 9.67
C PHE A 299 -14.02 12.62 10.91
N GLY A 300 -14.85 12.23 11.88
CA GLY A 300 -14.96 12.89 13.17
C GLY A 300 -13.64 12.92 13.93
N VAL A 301 -12.92 11.79 13.96
CA VAL A 301 -11.58 11.70 14.55
C VAL A 301 -10.56 12.56 13.78
N LEU A 302 -10.57 12.52 12.43
CA LEU A 302 -9.76 13.41 11.60
C LEU A 302 -10.04 14.89 11.89
N ALA A 303 -11.30 15.28 12.07
CA ALA A 303 -11.66 16.64 12.41
C ALA A 303 -11.15 17.03 13.81
N TRP A 304 -11.15 16.11 14.79
CA TRP A 304 -10.48 16.30 16.08
C TRP A 304 -8.95 16.41 15.95
N GLU A 305 -8.29 15.57 15.16
CA GLU A 305 -6.86 15.71 14.83
C GLU A 305 -6.57 17.10 14.24
N CYS A 306 -7.48 17.64 13.42
CA CYS A 306 -7.31 18.96 12.82
C CYS A 306 -7.48 20.11 13.83
N VAL A 307 -8.45 20.07 14.74
CA VAL A 307 -8.67 21.15 15.72
C VAL A 307 -7.71 21.12 16.90
N THR A 308 -6.98 20.02 17.10
CA THR A 308 -5.89 19.87 18.08
C THR A 308 -4.50 20.10 17.48
N LEU A 309 -4.41 20.36 16.17
CA LEU A 309 -3.16 20.42 15.40
C LEU A 309 -2.30 19.16 15.60
N GLY A 310 -2.90 18.00 15.35
CA GLY A 310 -2.25 16.69 15.35
C GLY A 310 -1.99 16.11 16.74
N ALA A 311 -2.90 16.28 17.70
CA ALA A 311 -2.85 15.47 18.91
C ALA A 311 -3.18 14.00 18.58
N GLU A 312 -2.72 13.07 19.41
CA GLU A 312 -2.96 11.64 19.20
C GLU A 312 -4.29 11.22 19.83
N PRO A 313 -5.27 10.70 19.06
CA PRO A 313 -6.56 10.31 19.61
C PRO A 313 -6.37 9.17 20.62
N HIS A 314 -7.02 9.30 21.78
CA HIS A 314 -6.88 8.38 22.91
C HIS A 314 -5.43 8.08 23.32
N TYR A 315 -4.56 9.09 23.33
CA TYR A 315 -3.14 8.97 23.67
C TYR A 315 -2.86 8.08 24.90
N GLN A 316 -1.93 7.12 24.73
CA GLN A 316 -1.52 6.13 25.74
C GLN A 316 -2.65 5.23 26.31
N ARG A 317 -3.85 5.20 25.73
CA ARG A 317 -4.94 4.30 26.16
C ARG A 317 -4.87 2.93 25.49
N THR A 318 -5.14 1.88 26.26
CA THR A 318 -5.36 0.51 25.76
C THR A 318 -6.70 0.39 25.03
N ILE A 319 -6.87 -0.67 24.24
CA ILE A 319 -8.13 -0.98 23.54
C ILE A 319 -9.35 -1.01 24.50
N ARG A 320 -9.16 -1.50 25.73
CA ARG A 320 -10.22 -1.57 26.75
C ARG A 320 -10.62 -0.18 27.28
N GLU A 321 -9.65 0.71 27.44
CA GLU A 321 -9.90 2.10 27.86
C GLU A 321 -10.57 2.89 26.72
N ILE A 322 -10.15 2.69 25.46
CA ILE A 322 -10.83 3.25 24.28
C ILE A 322 -12.30 2.77 24.22
N GLN A 323 -12.55 1.47 24.45
CA GLN A 323 -13.91 0.91 24.53
C GLN A 323 -14.76 1.50 25.67
N ALA A 324 -14.14 1.93 26.78
CA ALA A 324 -14.83 2.64 27.85
C ALA A 324 -15.19 4.06 27.43
N CYS A 325 -14.26 4.77 26.78
CA CYS A 325 -14.46 6.14 26.27
C CYS A 325 -15.66 6.26 25.33
N TYR A 326 -16.06 5.22 24.59
CA TYR A 326 -17.26 5.26 23.73
C TYR A 326 -18.58 5.58 24.46
N ARG A 327 -18.62 5.46 25.80
CA ARG A 327 -19.79 5.84 26.62
C ARG A 327 -19.72 7.28 27.14
N GLU A 328 -18.56 7.92 27.05
CA GLU A 328 -18.35 9.30 27.49
C GLU A 328 -19.02 10.29 26.52
N PRO A 329 -19.47 11.49 26.97
CA PRO A 329 -20.15 12.46 26.11
C PRO A 329 -19.28 13.00 24.96
N ASP A 330 -17.98 13.10 25.19
CA ASP A 330 -16.94 13.58 24.27
C ASP A 330 -16.19 12.43 23.55
N ARG A 331 -16.62 11.18 23.79
CA ARG A 331 -15.93 9.94 23.40
C ARG A 331 -14.49 9.84 23.90
N GLY A 332 -14.14 10.53 24.98
CA GLY A 332 -12.77 10.59 25.52
C GLY A 332 -11.80 11.41 24.65
N LEU A 333 -12.32 12.25 23.75
CA LEU A 333 -11.54 13.18 22.93
C LEU A 333 -11.76 14.61 23.46
N THR A 334 -10.76 15.17 24.14
CA THR A 334 -10.85 16.47 24.81
C THR A 334 -11.26 17.59 23.85
N TYR A 335 -12.24 18.42 24.24
CA TYR A 335 -12.65 19.63 23.51
C TYR A 335 -11.56 20.72 23.60
N PRO A 336 -10.97 21.18 22.48
CA PRO A 336 -9.95 22.24 22.51
C PRO A 336 -10.59 23.62 22.74
N SER A 337 -9.99 24.42 23.63
CA SER A 337 -10.42 25.80 23.93
C SER A 337 -10.55 26.68 22.69
N ALA A 338 -9.63 26.53 21.73
CA ALA A 338 -9.60 27.28 20.48
C ALA A 338 -10.55 26.70 19.39
N CYS A 339 -11.20 25.56 19.61
CA CYS A 339 -12.14 24.98 18.64
C CYS A 339 -13.51 25.68 18.74
N PRO A 340 -14.11 26.19 17.64
CA PRO A 340 -15.44 26.77 17.72
C PRO A 340 -16.53 25.72 17.99
N ALA A 341 -17.47 26.07 18.86
CA ALA A 341 -18.54 25.18 19.31
C ALA A 341 -19.37 24.57 18.16
N GLN A 342 -19.57 25.27 17.04
CA GLN A 342 -20.30 24.74 15.89
C GLN A 342 -19.52 23.64 15.15
N LEU A 343 -18.18 23.75 15.09
CA LEU A 343 -17.31 22.69 14.54
C LEU A 343 -17.22 21.51 15.52
N TRP A 344 -17.18 21.79 16.83
CA TRP A 344 -17.24 20.76 17.86
C TRP A 344 -18.54 19.95 17.83
N SER A 345 -19.68 20.61 17.66
CA SER A 345 -20.98 19.94 17.48
C SER A 345 -20.95 18.97 16.29
N LEU A 346 -20.37 19.37 15.16
CA LEU A 346 -20.24 18.48 13.99
C LEU A 346 -19.32 17.28 14.27
N ILE A 347 -18.23 17.47 15.03
CA ILE A 347 -17.36 16.36 15.45
C ILE A 347 -18.14 15.34 16.28
N LEU A 348 -18.90 15.78 17.29
CA LEU A 348 -19.70 14.88 18.13
C LEU A 348 -20.88 14.22 17.38
N GLU A 349 -21.45 14.88 16.37
CA GLU A 349 -22.42 14.25 15.47
C GLU A 349 -21.79 13.12 14.64
N CYS A 350 -20.58 13.31 14.11
CA CYS A 350 -19.82 12.27 13.43
C CYS A 350 -19.47 11.09 14.37
N LEU A 351 -19.25 11.38 15.65
CA LEU A 351 -18.94 10.42 16.71
C LEU A 351 -20.19 9.89 17.47
N SER A 352 -21.37 10.06 16.88
CA SER A 352 -22.64 9.55 17.41
C SER A 352 -22.85 8.05 17.07
N GLU A 353 -23.93 7.48 17.62
CA GLU A 353 -24.40 6.13 17.27
C GLU A 353 -24.54 5.96 15.75
N GLN A 354 -24.19 4.78 15.22
CA GLN A 354 -24.04 4.55 13.77
C GLN A 354 -25.22 5.08 12.92
N HIS A 355 -26.45 4.83 13.35
CA HIS A 355 -27.67 5.24 12.65
C HIS A 355 -28.03 6.74 12.79
N ARG A 356 -27.32 7.48 13.66
CA ARG A 356 -27.47 8.93 13.89
C ARG A 356 -26.38 9.77 13.23
N ARG A 357 -25.28 9.15 12.78
CA ARG A 357 -24.17 9.85 12.14
C ARG A 357 -24.65 10.58 10.87
N PRO A 358 -24.22 11.82 10.62
CA PRO A 358 -24.56 12.56 9.42
C PRO A 358 -23.97 11.86 8.18
N ARG A 359 -24.63 11.94 7.02
CA ARG A 359 -24.14 11.32 5.78
C ARG A 359 -23.48 12.32 4.84
N PHE A 360 -22.44 11.88 4.11
CA PHE A 360 -21.87 12.64 2.98
C PHE A 360 -22.74 12.51 1.73
N LEU A 361 -23.37 11.34 1.54
CA LEU A 361 -24.35 11.08 0.50
C LEU A 361 -25.76 11.52 0.93
N GLY A 362 -26.45 12.27 0.07
CA GLY A 362 -27.81 12.75 0.29
C GLY A 362 -28.10 14.06 -0.45
N PRO A 363 -29.34 14.59 -0.38
CA PRO A 363 -29.67 15.90 -0.94
C PRO A 363 -28.77 16.99 -0.34
N VAL A 364 -28.20 17.83 -1.19
CA VAL A 364 -27.24 18.87 -0.79
C VAL A 364 -27.83 19.87 0.21
N ASP A 365 -29.15 20.03 0.21
CA ASP A 365 -29.90 20.98 1.05
C ASP A 365 -30.51 20.31 2.29
N GLY A 366 -30.23 19.03 2.52
CA GLY A 366 -30.65 18.33 3.73
C GLY A 366 -29.77 18.72 4.93
N SER A 367 -30.37 19.36 5.93
CA SER A 367 -29.71 19.82 7.18
C SER A 367 -28.99 18.73 7.98
N ALA A 368 -29.12 17.46 7.60
CA ALA A 368 -28.47 16.29 8.19
C ALA A 368 -27.15 15.87 7.49
N SER A 369 -26.75 16.51 6.39
CA SER A 369 -25.49 16.17 5.72
C SER A 369 -24.28 16.85 6.38
N ALA A 370 -23.23 16.06 6.65
CA ALA A 370 -21.96 16.57 7.19
C ALA A 370 -21.33 17.63 6.26
N LEU A 371 -21.41 17.39 4.94
CA LEU A 371 -20.86 18.29 3.93
C LEU A 371 -21.65 19.60 3.83
N HIS A 372 -22.97 19.56 4.00
CA HIS A 372 -23.79 20.77 4.10
C HIS A 372 -23.36 21.63 5.29
N LYS A 373 -23.20 21.02 6.48
CA LYS A 373 -22.73 21.70 7.69
C LYS A 373 -21.32 22.29 7.53
N LEU A 374 -20.39 21.55 6.92
CA LEU A 374 -19.04 22.08 6.60
C LEU A 374 -19.09 23.29 5.67
N ARG A 375 -19.96 23.27 4.65
CA ARG A 375 -20.14 24.42 3.74
C ARG A 375 -20.75 25.62 4.48
N GLN A 376 -21.74 25.43 5.35
CA GLN A 376 -22.26 26.50 6.23
C GLN A 376 -21.15 27.10 7.10
N LEU A 377 -20.37 26.26 7.79
CA LEU A 377 -19.22 26.70 8.58
C LEU A 377 -18.21 27.48 7.73
N ARG A 378 -17.93 27.02 6.50
CA ARG A 378 -17.01 27.72 5.58
C ARG A 378 -17.50 29.13 5.23
N HIS A 379 -18.81 29.34 5.11
CA HIS A 379 -19.38 30.67 4.93
C HIS A 379 -19.27 31.51 6.22
N SER A 380 -19.64 30.96 7.39
CA SER A 380 -19.57 31.67 8.67
C SER A 380 -18.15 32.08 9.09
N PHE A 381 -17.13 31.30 8.71
CA PHE A 381 -15.73 31.55 9.03
C PHE A 381 -14.92 32.15 7.87
N ALA A 382 -15.55 32.51 6.73
CA ALA A 382 -14.84 32.92 5.51
C ALA A 382 -13.84 34.06 5.71
N THR A 383 -14.19 35.06 6.52
CA THR A 383 -13.34 36.22 6.87
C THR A 383 -12.77 36.14 8.29
N SER A 384 -12.90 35.00 8.96
CA SER A 384 -12.46 34.85 10.35
C SER A 384 -10.95 34.73 10.44
N THR A 385 -10.35 35.53 11.33
CA THR A 385 -8.94 35.44 11.72
C THR A 385 -8.73 34.54 12.94
N HIS A 386 -9.74 33.78 13.35
CA HIS A 386 -9.65 32.90 14.51
C HIS A 386 -8.68 31.73 14.27
N CYS A 387 -7.75 31.54 15.21
CA CYS A 387 -6.66 30.57 15.13
C CYS A 387 -6.91 29.37 16.05
N LEU A 388 -6.30 28.24 15.71
CA LEU A 388 -6.21 27.05 16.54
C LEU A 388 -4.88 27.02 17.29
N GLU A 389 -4.88 26.33 18.43
CA GLU A 389 -3.72 26.12 19.28
C GLU A 389 -3.40 24.62 19.36
N ALA A 390 -2.12 24.27 19.51
CA ALA A 390 -1.70 22.88 19.54
C ALA A 390 -1.94 22.28 20.93
N MET A 391 -2.86 21.32 21.02
CA MET A 391 -3.14 20.62 22.28
C MET A 391 -2.00 19.64 22.64
N PRO A 392 -1.46 19.65 23.86
CA PRO A 392 -0.47 18.66 24.28
C PRO A 392 -1.09 17.25 24.35
N ASN A 393 -0.27 16.23 24.09
CA ASN A 393 -0.66 14.84 24.31
C ASN A 393 -0.51 14.53 25.80
N GLU A 394 -1.55 14.79 26.59
CA GLU A 394 -1.55 14.49 28.03
C GLU A 394 -1.87 13.02 28.29
N GLY A 395 -0.88 12.28 28.80
CA GLY A 395 -1.07 10.92 29.29
C GLY A 395 -1.31 10.91 30.79
N HIS A 396 -2.52 10.56 31.25
CA HIS A 396 -2.81 10.33 32.68
C HIS A 396 -2.25 8.98 33.20
N CYS A 397 -1.11 8.53 32.66
CA CYS A 397 -0.53 7.23 33.00
C CYS A 397 0.44 7.33 34.19
N THR A 398 0.05 6.76 35.32
CA THR A 398 0.87 6.62 36.54
C THR A 398 1.49 5.22 36.71
N CYS A 399 1.31 4.30 35.75
CA CYS A 399 1.67 2.89 35.91
C CYS A 399 2.87 2.43 35.05
N ALA A 400 3.62 1.45 35.57
CA ALA A 400 4.77 0.85 34.89
C ALA A 400 4.42 0.10 33.57
N GLN A 401 3.14 -0.13 33.32
CA GLN A 401 2.63 -0.98 32.24
C GLN A 401 2.76 -0.35 30.84
N HIS A 402 2.80 1.00 30.76
CA HIS A 402 2.87 1.75 29.50
C HIS A 402 4.28 2.25 29.13
N ARG A 403 5.32 1.94 29.92
CA ARG A 403 6.73 2.31 29.65
C ARG A 403 7.00 3.82 29.47
N CYS A 404 6.18 4.71 30.02
CA CYS A 404 6.23 6.16 29.78
C CYS A 404 7.53 6.88 30.23
N HIS A 405 8.41 6.21 30.98
CA HIS A 405 9.74 6.72 31.35
C HIS A 405 10.88 6.31 30.38
N ILE A 406 10.59 5.54 29.34
CA ILE A 406 11.58 5.24 28.29
C ILE A 406 11.48 6.36 27.24
N PRO A 407 12.54 7.15 27.00
CA PRO A 407 12.55 8.10 25.90
C PRO A 407 12.26 7.37 24.59
N LEU A 408 11.39 7.92 23.75
CA LEU A 408 11.20 7.42 22.40
C LEU A 408 12.58 7.34 21.70
N PRO A 409 12.92 6.24 21.00
CA PRO A 409 14.17 6.18 20.27
C PRO A 409 14.23 7.35 19.30
N SER A 410 15.27 8.18 19.45
CA SER A 410 15.51 9.30 18.55
C SER A 410 15.87 8.74 17.17
N PHE A 411 14.89 8.70 16.26
CA PHE A 411 15.14 8.49 14.83
C PHE A 411 15.75 9.77 14.22
N GLY A 412 16.86 10.22 14.80
CA GLY A 412 17.77 11.19 14.22
C GLY A 412 18.63 10.49 13.17
N LYS A 413 18.91 11.19 12.09
CA LYS A 413 20.07 10.88 11.26
C LYS A 413 21.31 11.34 12.04
N ASP A 414 21.96 10.44 12.76
CA ASP A 414 23.38 10.53 13.11
C ASP A 414 23.81 9.22 13.77
N ASP A 415 24.39 8.35 12.96
CA ASP A 415 25.52 7.48 13.33
C ASP A 415 26.27 7.16 12.02
N LYS A 416 27.59 7.35 12.03
CA LYS A 416 28.49 7.17 10.88
C LYS A 416 29.17 5.79 10.91
#